data_AF-A0A327RUJ8-F1
#
_entry.id   AF-A0A327RUJ8-F1
#
_cell.length_a   1.000
_cell.length_b   1.000
_cell.length_c   1.000
_cell.angle_alpha   90.00
_cell.angle_beta   90.00
_cell.angle_gamma   90.00
#
_symmetry.space_group_name_H-M   'P 1'
#
loop_
_entity.id
_entity.type
_entity.pdbx_description
1 polymer ?
#
loop_
_entity_poly.entity_id
_entity_poly.type
_entity_poly.pdbx_seq_one_letter_code
_entity_poly.pdbx_strand_id
1 'polypeptide(L)'
;MEEKFGKWVAEKENKAAGTVYNYTKALKRISDHYTQFTGERIYIFDIDNATEISQMIDLYDFNGKYSEFGNYGNRTNINGLKTYERFLLDKPKVRGNSSYQDKRNPTLRPESRHTLLDYFDQELKTEAYEMRNCYELFYCLERSIRELVKSTMRDFYGSDWWTKVEYRVKENVKNNLDYELDTTHTKRSDNEIDYTTFGDLRKIINSNWTIFEEKFERNLSSVNEVMIDLNRIRVSIAHCTPLAQKEIKRLEIRIDDWFGLLK
;
A
#
# COMPACT_ATOMS: atom_id res chain seq x y z
N MET A 1 -20.00 -7.23 -21.71
CA MET A 1 -19.67 -5.84 -21.35
C MET A 1 -18.93 -5.12 -22.46
N GLU A 2 -17.87 -5.70 -23.02
CA GLU A 2 -17.08 -5.11 -24.12
C GLU A 2 -17.91 -4.62 -25.32
N GLU A 3 -18.82 -5.45 -25.85
CA GLU A 3 -19.67 -5.06 -26.98
C GLU A 3 -20.62 -3.90 -26.63
N LYS A 4 -21.18 -3.93 -25.41
CA LYS A 4 -22.08 -2.87 -24.90
C LYS A 4 -21.33 -1.55 -24.74
N PHE A 5 -20.11 -1.58 -24.21
CA PHE A 5 -19.22 -0.43 -24.12
C PHE A 5 -18.94 0.15 -25.51
N GLY A 6 -18.58 -0.70 -26.48
CA GLY A 6 -18.28 -0.25 -27.84
C GLY A 6 -19.46 0.45 -28.52
N LYS A 7 -20.67 -0.11 -28.41
CA LYS A 7 -21.91 0.51 -28.92
C LYS A 7 -22.18 1.84 -28.21
N TRP A 8 -22.07 1.86 -26.88
CA TRP A 8 -22.27 3.08 -26.09
C TRP A 8 -21.31 4.20 -26.49
N VAL A 9 -20.02 3.92 -26.66
CA VAL A 9 -19.03 4.94 -27.07
C VAL A 9 -19.32 5.47 -28.48
N ALA A 10 -19.73 4.60 -29.40
CA ALA A 10 -20.12 5.01 -30.75
C ALA A 10 -21.37 5.90 -30.74
N GLU A 11 -22.42 5.48 -30.04
CA GLU A 11 -23.74 6.12 -30.09
C GLU A 11 -23.86 7.32 -29.14
N LYS A 12 -23.38 7.20 -27.90
CA LYS A 12 -23.56 8.20 -26.83
C LYS A 12 -22.43 9.22 -26.77
N GLU A 13 -21.20 8.85 -27.13
CA GLU A 13 -20.07 9.80 -27.24
C GLU A 13 -19.77 10.25 -28.67
N ASN A 14 -20.53 9.76 -29.66
CA ASN A 14 -20.38 10.07 -31.08
C ASN A 14 -18.91 9.93 -31.56
N LYS A 15 -18.30 8.77 -31.24
CA LYS A 15 -16.90 8.47 -31.56
C LYS A 15 -16.81 7.55 -32.77
N ALA A 16 -15.79 7.79 -33.60
CA ALA A 16 -15.50 6.91 -34.74
C ALA A 16 -15.09 5.50 -34.28
N ALA A 17 -15.34 4.50 -35.14
CA ALA A 17 -15.02 3.10 -34.88
C ALA A 17 -13.54 2.89 -34.50
N GLY A 18 -12.61 3.66 -35.10
CA GLY A 18 -11.20 3.62 -34.73
C GLY A 18 -10.94 4.04 -33.27
N THR A 19 -11.69 5.01 -32.74
CA THR A 19 -11.59 5.40 -31.33
C THR A 19 -12.16 4.33 -30.41
N VAL A 20 -13.29 3.73 -30.78
CA VAL A 20 -13.88 2.59 -30.04
C VAL A 20 -12.86 1.46 -29.94
N TYR A 21 -12.29 1.04 -31.06
CA TYR A 21 -11.25 0.00 -31.12
C TYR A 21 -10.05 0.34 -30.24
N ASN A 22 -9.55 1.57 -30.30
CA ASN A 22 -8.41 2.01 -29.50
C ASN A 22 -8.69 2.00 -28.00
N TYR A 23 -9.88 2.42 -27.57
CA TYR A 23 -10.27 2.36 -26.15
C TYR A 23 -10.45 0.91 -25.68
N THR A 24 -11.07 0.04 -26.49
CA THR A 24 -11.17 -1.39 -26.16
C THR A 24 -9.80 -2.03 -26.01
N LYS A 25 -8.86 -1.74 -26.92
CA LYS A 25 -7.48 -2.25 -26.83
C LYS A 25 -6.72 -1.66 -25.63
N ALA A 26 -6.97 -0.40 -25.28
CA ALA A 26 -6.41 0.21 -24.08
C ALA A 26 -6.85 -0.51 -22.81
N LEU A 27 -8.15 -0.81 -22.65
CA LEU A 27 -8.67 -1.53 -21.48
C LEU A 27 -8.08 -2.95 -21.36
N LYS A 28 -7.88 -3.64 -22.48
CA LYS A 28 -7.18 -4.94 -22.49
C LYS A 28 -5.73 -4.82 -22.02
N ARG A 29 -4.97 -3.86 -22.57
CA ARG A 29 -3.58 -3.60 -22.15
C ARG A 29 -3.45 -3.26 -20.68
N ILE A 30 -4.40 -2.51 -20.12
CA ILE A 30 -4.42 -2.17 -18.70
C ILE A 30 -4.75 -3.41 -17.86
N SER A 31 -5.67 -4.27 -18.31
CA SER A 31 -5.98 -5.53 -17.63
C SER A 31 -4.75 -6.44 -17.55
N ASP A 32 -4.02 -6.58 -18.67
CA ASP A 32 -2.78 -7.36 -18.74
C ASP A 32 -1.69 -6.76 -17.84
N HIS A 33 -1.49 -5.45 -17.91
CA HIS A 33 -0.51 -4.73 -17.09
C HIS A 33 -0.82 -4.88 -15.60
N TYR A 34 -2.06 -4.66 -15.20
CA TYR A 34 -2.47 -4.77 -13.80
C TYR A 34 -2.22 -6.20 -13.29
N THR A 35 -2.65 -7.20 -14.06
CA THR A 35 -2.44 -8.61 -13.73
C THR A 35 -0.95 -8.95 -13.58
N GLN A 36 -0.11 -8.47 -14.50
CA GLN A 36 1.32 -8.72 -14.46
C GLN A 36 1.99 -8.16 -13.20
N PHE A 37 1.61 -6.95 -12.77
CA PHE A 37 2.27 -6.27 -11.65
C PHE A 37 1.67 -6.55 -10.27
N THR A 38 0.44 -7.05 -10.20
CA THR A 38 -0.23 -7.40 -8.94
C THR A 38 -0.33 -8.91 -8.70
N GLY A 39 -0.22 -9.73 -9.75
CA GLY A 39 -0.52 -11.16 -9.70
C GLY A 39 -2.02 -11.46 -9.66
N GLU A 40 -2.88 -10.44 -9.53
CA GLU A 40 -4.33 -10.58 -9.50
C GLU A 40 -4.88 -10.56 -10.92
N ARG A 41 -5.49 -11.67 -11.34
CA ARG A 41 -6.07 -11.78 -12.68
C ARG A 41 -7.31 -10.90 -12.78
N ILE A 42 -7.17 -9.75 -13.45
CA ILE A 42 -8.26 -8.81 -13.68
C ILE A 42 -8.59 -8.73 -15.18
N TYR A 43 -9.87 -8.56 -15.48
CA TYR A 43 -10.33 -8.17 -16.80
C TYR A 43 -11.30 -7.01 -16.65
N ILE A 44 -10.94 -5.82 -17.15
CA ILE A 44 -11.72 -4.59 -16.87
C ILE A 44 -13.18 -4.72 -17.32
N PHE A 45 -13.45 -5.46 -18.38
CA PHE A 45 -14.83 -5.66 -18.84
C PHE A 45 -15.67 -6.55 -17.92
N ASP A 46 -15.09 -7.24 -16.94
CA ASP A 46 -15.83 -7.99 -15.93
C ASP A 46 -16.21 -7.13 -14.72
N ILE A 47 -15.71 -5.88 -14.64
CA ILE A 47 -15.98 -4.94 -13.55
C ILE A 47 -17.21 -4.08 -13.88
N ASP A 48 -18.28 -4.22 -13.10
CA ASP A 48 -19.50 -3.41 -13.22
C ASP A 48 -19.58 -2.25 -12.21
N ASN A 49 -18.62 -2.16 -11.29
CA ASN A 49 -18.57 -1.12 -10.27
C ASN A 49 -17.72 0.08 -10.73
N ALA A 50 -18.38 1.24 -10.93
CA ALA A 50 -17.70 2.47 -11.34
C ALA A 50 -16.65 2.98 -10.32
N THR A 51 -16.84 2.72 -9.02
CA THR A 51 -15.88 3.12 -7.98
C THR A 51 -14.56 2.36 -8.10
N GLU A 52 -14.62 1.07 -8.44
CA GLU A 52 -13.43 0.24 -8.65
C GLU A 52 -12.64 0.73 -9.87
N ILE A 53 -13.33 1.09 -10.96
CA ILE A 53 -12.71 1.74 -12.12
C ILE A 53 -12.10 3.09 -11.75
N SER A 54 -12.73 3.86 -10.87
CA SER A 54 -12.19 5.14 -10.36
C SER A 54 -10.86 4.95 -9.64
N GLN A 55 -10.77 3.93 -8.77
CA GLN A 55 -9.52 3.58 -8.08
C GLN A 55 -8.43 3.15 -9.08
N MET A 56 -8.80 2.39 -10.12
CA MET A 56 -7.86 2.08 -11.20
C MET A 56 -7.43 3.35 -11.97
N ILE A 57 -8.32 4.31 -12.20
CA ILE A 57 -7.94 5.60 -12.82
C ILE A 57 -6.89 6.30 -11.97
N ASP A 58 -7.04 6.34 -10.65
CA ASP A 58 -6.06 6.96 -9.76
C ASP A 58 -4.68 6.29 -9.84
N LEU A 59 -4.64 4.97 -10.05
CA LEU A 59 -3.38 4.23 -10.22
C LEU A 59 -2.68 4.50 -11.57
N TYR A 60 -3.42 4.84 -12.62
CA TYR A 60 -2.89 4.98 -13.99
C TYR A 60 -2.85 6.43 -14.51
N ASP A 61 -3.49 7.38 -13.83
CA ASP A 61 -3.39 8.81 -14.17
C ASP A 61 -2.09 9.42 -13.64
N PHE A 62 -1.86 10.71 -13.85
CA PHE A 62 -0.55 11.37 -13.64
C PHE A 62 0.15 11.11 -12.30
N ASN A 63 -0.60 10.95 -11.21
CA ASN A 63 -0.04 10.77 -9.85
C ASN A 63 -0.09 9.31 -9.38
N GLY A 64 -0.48 8.40 -10.26
CA GLY A 64 -0.64 6.98 -9.95
C GLY A 64 0.66 6.18 -10.06
N LYS A 65 0.69 5.03 -9.37
CA LYS A 65 1.83 4.08 -9.40
C LYS A 65 2.19 3.63 -10.82
N TYR A 66 1.22 3.59 -11.73
CA TYR A 66 1.36 3.19 -13.12
C TYR A 66 1.14 4.36 -14.08
N SER A 67 1.42 5.58 -13.63
CA SER A 67 1.21 6.82 -14.40
C SER A 67 1.96 6.81 -15.73
N GLU A 68 3.19 6.29 -15.78
CA GLU A 68 3.97 6.17 -17.01
C GLU A 68 3.24 5.31 -18.06
N PHE A 69 2.69 4.17 -17.66
CA PHE A 69 1.96 3.27 -18.55
C PHE A 69 0.59 3.84 -18.96
N GLY A 70 -0.15 4.41 -18.01
CA GLY A 70 -1.47 4.97 -18.26
C GLY A 70 -1.43 6.21 -19.15
N ASN A 71 -0.37 7.01 -19.03
CA ASN A 71 -0.16 8.22 -19.84
C ASN A 71 0.73 7.99 -21.08
N TYR A 72 1.24 6.78 -21.30
CA TYR A 72 2.07 6.45 -22.46
C TYR A 72 1.42 6.83 -23.80
N GLY A 73 2.20 7.50 -24.67
CA GLY A 73 1.73 8.02 -25.95
C GLY A 73 0.66 9.12 -25.79
N ASN A 74 -0.41 9.06 -26.59
CA ASN A 74 -1.51 10.04 -26.55
C ASN A 74 -2.50 9.81 -25.38
N ARG A 75 -2.03 9.26 -24.24
CA ARG A 75 -2.85 8.95 -23.07
C ARG A 75 -4.05 8.05 -23.37
N THR A 76 -3.94 7.20 -24.39
CA THR A 76 -5.05 6.35 -24.86
C THR A 76 -5.50 5.37 -23.78
N ASN A 77 -4.56 4.89 -22.95
CA ASN A 77 -4.84 3.97 -21.85
C ASN A 77 -5.75 4.61 -20.80
N ILE A 78 -5.31 5.71 -20.19
CA ILE A 78 -6.11 6.40 -19.18
C ILE A 78 -7.42 6.98 -19.75
N ASN A 79 -7.42 7.43 -21.02
CA ASN A 79 -8.65 7.86 -21.68
C ASN A 79 -9.63 6.70 -21.89
N GLY A 80 -9.14 5.48 -22.14
CA GLY A 80 -9.96 4.27 -22.17
C GLY A 80 -10.67 4.04 -20.84
N LEU A 81 -9.91 4.02 -19.74
CA LEU A 81 -10.45 3.85 -18.37
C LEU A 81 -11.50 4.91 -18.01
N LYS A 82 -11.17 6.20 -18.21
CA LYS A 82 -12.11 7.31 -17.96
C LYS A 82 -13.39 7.18 -18.79
N THR A 83 -13.29 6.65 -20.00
CA THR A 83 -14.46 6.42 -20.86
C THR A 83 -15.27 5.23 -20.37
N TYR A 84 -14.61 4.19 -19.86
CA TYR A 84 -15.27 3.04 -19.26
C TYR A 84 -16.04 3.40 -17.98
N GLU A 85 -15.46 4.24 -17.10
CA GLU A 85 -16.14 4.80 -15.94
C GLU A 85 -17.42 5.56 -16.35
N ARG A 86 -17.31 6.43 -17.37
CA ARG A 86 -18.49 7.15 -17.91
C ARG A 86 -19.54 6.22 -18.49
N PHE A 87 -19.14 5.11 -19.09
CA PHE A 87 -20.06 4.07 -19.57
C PHE A 87 -20.80 3.39 -18.42
N LEU A 88 -20.11 3.00 -17.35
CA LEU A 88 -20.75 2.40 -16.17
C LEU A 88 -21.73 3.37 -15.48
N LEU A 89 -21.44 4.67 -15.53
CA LEU A 89 -22.29 5.72 -14.99
C LEU A 89 -23.37 6.23 -15.97
N ASP A 90 -23.34 5.81 -17.24
CA ASP A 90 -24.13 6.36 -18.37
C ASP A 90 -24.06 7.90 -18.47
N LYS A 91 -22.86 8.48 -18.29
CA LYS A 91 -22.61 9.94 -18.29
C LYS A 91 -21.65 10.36 -19.41
N PRO A 92 -22.13 10.62 -20.65
CA PRO A 92 -21.26 10.93 -21.79
C PRO A 92 -20.55 12.28 -21.64
N LYS A 93 -19.40 12.43 -22.31
CA LYS A 93 -18.59 13.65 -22.27
C LYS A 93 -19.30 14.82 -22.98
N VAL A 94 -19.66 15.87 -22.24
CA VAL A 94 -20.23 17.11 -22.82
C VAL A 94 -19.16 17.85 -23.63
N ARG A 95 -19.46 18.21 -24.88
CA ARG A 95 -18.59 19.05 -25.72
C ARG A 95 -18.97 20.53 -25.55
N GLY A 96 -18.07 21.34 -24.98
CA GLY A 96 -18.19 22.80 -24.94
C GLY A 96 -17.00 23.49 -24.26
N ASN A 97 -16.27 24.29 -25.05
CA ASN A 97 -15.19 25.24 -24.73
C ASN A 97 -14.07 24.86 -23.76
N SER A 98 -12.86 24.84 -24.32
CA SER A 98 -11.58 25.01 -23.64
C SER A 98 -11.51 26.36 -22.93
N SER A 99 -12.11 26.44 -21.74
CA SER A 99 -11.79 27.37 -20.64
C SER A 99 -12.75 27.15 -19.46
N TYR A 100 -12.97 25.90 -19.03
CA TYR A 100 -13.78 25.66 -17.82
C TYR A 100 -12.93 25.83 -16.57
N GLN A 101 -12.93 27.07 -16.06
CA GLN A 101 -12.90 27.29 -14.61
C GLN A 101 -14.00 26.43 -13.98
N ASP A 102 -13.59 25.62 -13.03
CA ASP A 102 -14.42 24.74 -12.23
C ASP A 102 -15.54 25.55 -11.52
N LYS A 103 -16.72 25.60 -12.14
CA LYS A 103 -17.96 26.06 -11.51
C LYS A 103 -18.99 24.96 -11.64
N ARG A 104 -18.88 23.96 -10.77
CA ARG A 104 -19.89 22.90 -10.56
C ARG A 104 -21.14 23.52 -9.94
N ASN A 105 -22.26 23.48 -10.68
CA ASN A 105 -23.60 23.74 -10.13
C ASN A 105 -24.03 22.54 -9.24
N PRO A 106 -24.70 22.74 -8.08
CA PRO A 106 -24.61 21.83 -6.93
C PRO A 106 -25.69 20.76 -6.82
N THR A 107 -26.57 20.57 -7.80
CA THR A 107 -27.76 19.73 -7.60
C THR A 107 -27.61 18.36 -8.23
N LEU A 108 -27.67 17.34 -7.37
CA LEU A 108 -27.56 15.89 -7.62
C LEU A 108 -26.12 15.36 -7.71
N ARG A 109 -25.29 15.73 -6.73
CA ARG A 109 -24.26 14.79 -6.25
C ARG A 109 -25.00 13.71 -5.44
N PRO A 110 -24.77 12.40 -5.67
CA PRO A 110 -25.02 11.45 -4.60
C PRO A 110 -24.27 11.99 -3.39
N GLU A 111 -24.93 12.18 -2.25
CA GLU A 111 -24.36 12.80 -1.05
C GLU A 111 -22.88 12.47 -0.99
N SER A 112 -22.04 13.47 -1.27
CA SER A 112 -20.60 13.29 -1.20
C SER A 112 -20.38 12.91 0.24
N ARG A 113 -20.13 11.62 0.50
CA ARG A 113 -19.61 11.19 1.78
C ARG A 113 -18.35 12.02 1.94
N HIS A 114 -18.45 13.10 2.71
CA HIS A 114 -17.30 13.92 3.04
C HIS A 114 -16.31 12.95 3.62
N THR A 115 -15.23 12.73 2.88
CA THR A 115 -14.19 11.86 3.40
C THR A 115 -13.48 12.66 4.47
N LEU A 116 -12.98 12.00 5.51
CA LEU A 116 -12.18 12.70 6.51
C LEU A 116 -10.94 13.36 5.90
N LEU A 117 -10.55 12.96 4.69
CA LEU A 117 -9.48 13.60 3.93
C LEU A 117 -9.86 14.99 3.41
N ASP A 118 -11.14 15.33 3.30
CA ASP A 118 -11.59 16.64 2.81
C ASP A 118 -11.19 17.80 3.75
N TYR A 119 -10.83 17.50 5.00
CA TYR A 119 -10.34 18.48 5.98
C TYR A 119 -8.88 18.88 5.77
N PHE A 120 -8.15 18.23 4.86
CA PHE A 120 -6.72 18.46 4.66
C PHE A 120 -6.40 19.02 3.27
N ASP A 121 -5.34 19.84 3.24
CA ASP A 121 -4.82 20.43 2.01
C ASP A 121 -4.31 19.36 1.03
N GLN A 122 -4.31 19.72 -0.26
CA GLN A 122 -3.95 18.79 -1.33
C GLN A 122 -2.49 18.33 -1.25
N GLU A 123 -1.59 19.18 -0.77
CA GLU A 123 -0.17 18.83 -0.55
C GLU A 123 -0.04 17.72 0.50
N LEU A 124 -0.65 17.88 1.68
CA LEU A 124 -0.66 16.87 2.74
C LEU A 124 -1.26 15.54 2.29
N LYS A 125 -2.36 15.58 1.52
CA LYS A 125 -2.96 14.37 0.95
C LYS A 125 -2.04 13.66 -0.03
N THR A 126 -1.22 14.41 -0.77
CA THR A 126 -0.27 13.86 -1.73
C THR A 126 0.90 13.21 -1.01
N GLU A 127 1.46 13.87 0.00
CA GLU A 127 2.51 13.29 0.87
C GLU A 127 2.02 12.02 1.59
N ALA A 128 0.80 12.06 2.14
CA ALA A 128 0.20 10.89 2.80
C ALA A 128 0.01 9.72 1.81
N TYR A 129 -0.41 10.02 0.58
CA TYR A 129 -0.56 9.02 -0.47
C TYR A 129 0.78 8.38 -0.85
N GLU A 130 1.85 9.17 -0.96
CA GLU A 130 3.20 8.66 -1.23
C GLU A 130 3.73 7.79 -0.07
N MET A 131 3.49 8.21 1.17
CA MET A 131 3.92 7.50 2.37
C MET A 131 3.16 6.21 2.65
N ARG A 132 1.95 6.04 2.10
CA ARG A 132 1.08 4.87 2.35
C ARG A 132 1.79 3.54 2.09
N ASN A 133 2.56 3.46 0.99
CA ASN A 133 3.23 2.22 0.57
C ASN A 133 4.38 1.89 1.53
N CYS A 134 5.06 2.91 2.05
CA CYS A 134 6.11 2.72 3.05
C CYS A 134 5.52 2.15 4.34
N TYR A 135 4.39 2.69 4.80
CA TYR A 135 3.69 2.16 5.99
C TYR A 135 3.20 0.74 5.77
N GLU A 136 2.60 0.44 4.60
CA GLU A 136 2.11 -0.89 4.26
C GLU A 136 3.23 -1.94 4.30
N LEU A 137 4.35 -1.69 3.61
CA LEU A 137 5.52 -2.57 3.63
C LEU A 137 6.07 -2.73 5.04
N PHE A 138 6.16 -1.63 5.78
CA PHE A 138 6.68 -1.62 7.14
C PHE A 138 5.80 -2.45 8.09
N TYR A 139 4.47 -2.31 7.99
CA TYR A 139 3.51 -3.08 8.77
C TYR A 139 3.66 -4.58 8.52
N CYS A 140 3.69 -4.98 7.24
CA CYS A 140 3.84 -6.38 6.85
C CYS A 140 5.17 -6.97 7.36
N LEU A 141 6.27 -6.23 7.20
CA LEU A 141 7.59 -6.65 7.64
C LEU A 141 7.66 -6.79 9.17
N GLU A 142 7.18 -5.79 9.91
CA GLU A 142 7.26 -5.83 11.37
C GLU A 142 6.43 -6.99 11.95
N ARG A 143 5.23 -7.22 11.41
CA ARG A 143 4.39 -8.36 11.80
C ARG A 143 5.03 -9.70 11.46
N SER A 144 5.62 -9.85 10.28
CA SER A 144 6.24 -11.12 9.88
C SER A 144 7.48 -11.44 10.74
N ILE A 145 8.29 -10.44 11.08
CA ILE A 145 9.46 -10.62 11.96
C ILE A 145 9.02 -10.97 13.39
N ARG A 146 7.97 -10.33 13.92
CA ARG A 146 7.40 -10.71 15.23
C ARG A 146 6.95 -12.16 15.22
N GLU A 147 6.25 -12.61 14.19
CA GLU A 147 5.80 -14.00 14.11
C GLU A 147 6.96 -14.98 13.98
N LEU A 148 8.02 -14.68 13.21
CA LEU A 148 9.23 -15.50 13.17
C LEU A 148 9.87 -15.65 14.56
N VAL A 149 10.01 -14.55 15.29
CA VAL A 149 10.59 -14.56 16.64
C VAL A 149 9.70 -15.34 17.59
N LYS A 150 8.39 -15.09 17.58
CA LYS A 150 7.40 -15.77 18.43
C LYS A 150 7.38 -17.27 18.16
N SER A 151 7.31 -17.70 16.91
CA SER A 151 7.25 -19.12 16.55
C SER A 151 8.55 -19.81 16.96
N THR A 152 9.71 -19.25 16.61
CA THR A 152 11.01 -19.86 16.93
C THR A 152 11.22 -20.00 18.44
N MET A 153 10.91 -18.96 19.21
CA MET A 153 11.01 -19.01 20.67
C MET A 153 10.04 -20.00 21.29
N ARG A 154 8.79 -20.07 20.78
CA ARG A 154 7.77 -20.99 21.28
C ARG A 154 8.09 -22.45 20.94
N ASP A 155 8.61 -22.71 19.75
CA ASP A 155 8.97 -24.06 19.31
C ASP A 155 10.08 -24.65 20.20
N PHE A 156 11.02 -23.83 20.65
CA PHE A 156 12.15 -24.27 21.47
C PHE A 156 11.86 -24.25 22.98
N TYR A 157 11.22 -23.20 23.49
CA TYR A 157 11.01 -23.00 24.93
C TYR A 157 9.58 -23.28 25.41
N GLY A 158 8.65 -23.60 24.52
CA GLY A 158 7.24 -23.87 24.86
C GLY A 158 6.42 -22.60 25.13
N SER A 159 5.33 -22.75 25.87
CA SER A 159 4.40 -21.65 26.19
C SER A 159 5.06 -20.52 27.00
N ASP A 160 6.03 -20.85 27.86
CA ASP A 160 6.67 -19.91 28.78
C ASP A 160 7.92 -19.24 28.17
N TRP A 161 8.03 -19.24 26.84
CA TRP A 161 9.19 -18.71 26.12
C TRP A 161 9.49 -17.24 26.44
N TRP A 162 8.48 -16.44 26.78
CA TRP A 162 8.66 -15.04 27.17
C TRP A 162 9.58 -14.89 28.39
N THR A 163 9.63 -15.89 29.28
CA THR A 163 10.53 -15.88 30.45
C THR A 163 12.01 -15.82 30.05
N LYS A 164 12.35 -16.34 28.86
CA LYS A 164 13.71 -16.38 28.29
C LYS A 164 14.12 -15.08 27.58
N VAL A 165 13.21 -14.13 27.44
CA VAL A 165 13.52 -12.80 26.92
C VAL A 165 14.30 -12.00 27.96
N GLU A 166 15.29 -11.23 27.49
CA GLU A 166 16.15 -10.36 28.31
C GLU A 166 15.32 -9.37 29.14
N TYR A 167 15.73 -9.15 30.40
CA TYR A 167 15.04 -8.25 31.34
C TYR A 167 14.74 -6.87 30.74
N ARG A 168 15.72 -6.25 30.07
CA ARG A 168 15.58 -4.90 29.50
C ARG A 168 14.49 -4.81 28.43
N VAL A 169 14.30 -5.88 27.64
CA VAL A 169 13.21 -5.94 26.65
C VAL A 169 11.86 -6.08 27.35
N LYS A 170 11.78 -6.94 28.37
CA LYS A 170 10.55 -7.10 29.18
C LYS A 170 10.15 -5.81 29.89
N GLU A 171 11.13 -5.09 30.43
CA GLU A 171 10.92 -3.78 31.08
C GLU A 171 10.40 -2.75 30.09
N ASN A 172 11.01 -2.64 28.89
CA ASN A 172 10.52 -1.76 27.83
C ASN A 172 9.06 -2.08 27.44
N VAL A 173 8.74 -3.36 27.25
CA VAL A 173 7.38 -3.80 26.90
C VAL A 173 6.40 -3.47 28.01
N LYS A 174 6.76 -3.75 29.27
CA LYS A 174 5.93 -3.43 30.43
C LYS A 174 5.64 -1.93 30.50
N ASN A 175 6.67 -1.08 30.37
CA ASN A 175 6.48 0.37 30.41
C ASN A 175 5.55 0.86 29.29
N ASN A 176 5.65 0.28 28.09
CA ASN A 176 4.75 0.61 26.98
C ASN A 176 3.30 0.17 27.24
N LEU A 177 3.11 -0.97 27.90
CA LEU A 177 1.79 -1.48 28.26
C LEU A 177 1.15 -0.67 29.38
N ASP A 178 1.90 -0.41 30.45
CA ASP A 178 1.44 0.37 31.60
C ASP A 178 1.04 1.78 31.13
N TYR A 179 1.86 2.42 30.29
CA TYR A 179 1.53 3.71 29.69
C TYR A 179 0.23 3.67 28.87
N GLU A 180 -0.01 2.62 28.08
CA GLU A 180 -1.24 2.51 27.29
C GLU A 180 -2.47 2.31 28.18
N LEU A 181 -2.37 1.49 29.22
CA LEU A 181 -3.45 1.23 30.19
C LEU A 181 -3.79 2.45 31.04
N ASP A 182 -2.84 3.37 31.21
CA ASP A 182 -3.06 4.66 31.90
C ASP A 182 -3.77 5.69 31.01
N THR A 183 -4.10 5.37 29.76
CA THR A 183 -4.86 6.24 28.84
C THR A 183 -6.29 5.78 28.60
N THR A 184 -7.09 6.61 27.93
CA THR A 184 -8.44 6.24 27.48
C THR A 184 -8.45 5.36 26.23
N HIS A 185 -7.27 5.00 25.70
CA HIS A 185 -7.16 4.17 24.52
C HIS A 185 -7.44 2.69 24.83
N THR A 186 -7.96 1.97 23.84
CA THR A 186 -8.14 0.52 23.94
C THR A 186 -6.78 -0.17 23.84
N LYS A 187 -6.57 -1.19 24.68
CA LYS A 187 -5.40 -2.06 24.63
C LYS A 187 -5.21 -2.63 23.21
N ARG A 188 -4.05 -2.38 22.59
CA ARG A 188 -3.77 -2.81 21.21
C ARG A 188 -3.58 -4.32 21.02
N SER A 189 -3.10 -5.04 22.02
CA SER A 189 -2.90 -6.50 21.93
C SER A 189 -2.74 -7.15 23.29
N ASP A 190 -3.11 -8.43 23.39
CA ASP A 190 -2.83 -9.27 24.56
C ASP A 190 -1.43 -9.89 24.57
N ASN A 191 -0.71 -9.90 23.44
CA ASN A 191 0.63 -10.48 23.37
C ASN A 191 1.71 -9.45 23.67
N GLU A 192 2.64 -9.76 24.57
CA GLU A 192 3.76 -8.88 24.93
C GLU A 192 4.67 -8.59 23.73
N ILE A 193 4.82 -9.57 22.84
CA ILE A 193 5.62 -9.37 21.63
C ILE A 193 5.05 -8.28 20.73
N ASP A 194 3.78 -7.88 20.82
CA ASP A 194 3.23 -6.79 20.01
C ASP A 194 3.65 -5.40 20.51
N TYR A 195 4.31 -5.34 21.67
CA TYR A 195 4.82 -4.10 22.29
C TYR A 195 6.31 -3.87 22.03
N THR A 196 6.99 -4.81 21.36
CA THR A 196 8.41 -4.69 21.01
C THR A 196 8.65 -3.75 19.83
N THR A 197 9.88 -3.29 19.65
CA THR A 197 10.35 -2.63 18.43
C THR A 197 11.32 -3.53 17.67
N PHE A 198 11.74 -3.17 16.44
CA PHE A 198 12.87 -3.85 15.79
C PHE A 198 14.13 -3.88 16.65
N GLY A 199 14.41 -2.81 17.39
CA GLY A 199 15.52 -2.78 18.34
C GLY A 199 15.41 -3.83 19.44
N ASP A 200 14.20 -4.12 19.92
CA ASP A 200 13.93 -5.15 20.94
C ASP A 200 13.94 -6.56 20.34
N LEU A 201 13.30 -6.76 19.18
CA LEU A 201 13.32 -8.04 18.44
C LEU A 201 14.75 -8.47 18.13
N ARG A 202 15.60 -7.53 17.71
CA ARG A 202 17.03 -7.76 17.50
C ARG A 202 17.73 -8.24 18.77
N LYS A 203 17.42 -7.66 19.95
CA LYS A 203 17.99 -8.13 21.23
C LYS A 203 17.53 -9.54 21.56
N ILE A 204 16.24 -9.86 21.33
CA ILE A 204 15.71 -11.21 21.54
C ILE A 204 16.48 -12.22 20.68
N ILE A 205 16.68 -11.92 19.39
CA ILE A 205 17.45 -12.76 18.45
C ILE A 205 18.90 -12.91 18.94
N ASN A 206 19.56 -11.81 19.31
CA ASN A 206 20.95 -11.84 19.76
C ASN A 206 21.16 -12.70 21.01
N SER A 207 20.30 -12.54 22.03
CA SER A 207 20.40 -13.29 23.28
C SER A 207 20.07 -14.78 23.14
N ASN A 208 19.40 -15.16 22.05
CA ASN A 208 18.99 -16.54 21.78
C ASN A 208 19.54 -17.04 20.43
N TRP A 209 20.71 -16.54 19.99
CA TRP A 209 21.18 -16.79 18.63
C TRP A 209 21.30 -18.27 18.26
N THR A 210 21.65 -19.13 19.23
CA THR A 210 21.79 -20.58 19.01
C THR A 210 20.53 -21.26 18.48
N ILE A 211 19.33 -20.71 18.74
CA ILE A 211 18.07 -21.26 18.19
C ILE A 211 17.62 -20.54 16.92
N PHE A 212 18.18 -19.36 16.65
CA PHE A 212 17.87 -18.56 15.47
C PHE A 212 18.81 -18.84 14.30
N GLU A 213 20.04 -19.32 14.53
CA GLU A 213 21.03 -19.55 13.47
C GLU A 213 20.54 -20.55 12.41
N GLU A 214 19.68 -21.49 12.78
CA GLU A 214 19.05 -22.43 11.84
C GLU A 214 18.02 -21.76 10.93
N LYS A 215 17.52 -20.57 11.27
CA LYS A 215 16.55 -19.79 10.46
C LYS A 215 17.22 -18.85 9.47
N PHE A 216 18.52 -18.58 9.61
CA PHE A 216 19.24 -17.62 8.80
C PHE A 216 20.38 -18.27 8.00
N GLU A 217 20.56 -17.84 6.75
CA GLU A 217 21.68 -18.23 5.88
C GLU A 217 22.99 -17.54 6.27
N ARG A 218 22.90 -16.37 6.91
CA ARG A 218 24.04 -15.53 7.28
C ARG A 218 24.18 -15.44 8.80
N ASN A 219 25.32 -14.89 9.22
CA ASN A 219 25.65 -14.76 10.63
C ASN A 219 24.85 -13.65 11.32
N LEU A 220 24.93 -13.64 12.66
CA LEU A 220 24.28 -12.66 13.52
C LEU A 220 24.63 -11.20 13.19
N SER A 221 25.82 -10.92 12.67
CA SER A 221 26.22 -9.56 12.31
C SER A 221 25.39 -9.03 11.13
N SER A 222 25.14 -9.85 10.11
CA SER A 222 24.31 -9.47 8.96
C SER A 222 22.85 -9.22 9.37
N VAL A 223 22.30 -10.08 10.24
CA VAL A 223 20.95 -9.88 10.81
C VAL A 223 20.87 -8.58 11.60
N ASN A 224 21.89 -8.29 12.42
CA ASN A 224 21.95 -7.06 13.20
C ASN A 224 22.00 -5.80 12.32
N GLU A 225 22.76 -5.82 11.24
CA GLU A 225 22.88 -4.69 10.31
C GLU A 225 21.51 -4.30 9.74
N VAL A 226 20.77 -5.27 9.20
CA VAL A 226 19.43 -5.06 8.63
C VAL A 226 18.47 -4.54 9.70
N MET A 227 18.42 -5.18 10.87
CA MET A 227 17.52 -4.80 11.96
C MET A 227 17.82 -3.40 12.53
N ILE A 228 19.08 -2.97 12.54
CA ILE A 228 19.46 -1.59 12.94
C ILE A 228 18.88 -0.57 11.98
N ASP A 229 19.05 -0.79 10.68
CA ASP A 229 18.59 0.15 9.67
C ASP A 229 17.07 0.21 9.58
N LEU A 230 16.39 -0.95 9.67
CA LEU A 230 14.93 -1.00 9.77
C LEU A 230 14.42 -0.22 11.00
N ASN A 231 15.09 -0.35 12.15
CA ASN A 231 14.72 0.42 13.33
C ASN A 231 14.94 1.94 13.16
N ARG A 232 15.93 2.37 12.37
CA ARG A 232 16.12 3.80 12.05
C ARG A 232 15.01 4.33 11.16
N ILE A 233 14.67 3.59 10.10
CA ILE A 233 13.59 3.97 9.17
C ILE A 233 12.24 4.01 9.88
N ARG A 234 11.98 3.07 10.79
CA ARG A 234 10.77 3.05 11.63
C ARG A 234 10.48 4.41 12.26
N VAL A 235 11.49 5.03 12.84
CA VAL A 235 11.32 6.27 13.62
C VAL A 235 10.66 7.34 12.75
N SER A 236 11.15 7.55 11.54
CA SER A 236 10.58 8.53 10.60
C SER A 236 9.14 8.19 10.21
N ILE A 237 8.84 6.92 9.92
CA ILE A 237 7.47 6.47 9.58
C ILE A 237 6.51 6.68 10.76
N ALA A 238 6.92 6.31 11.98
CA ALA A 238 6.10 6.43 13.18
C ALA A 238 5.84 7.90 13.58
N HIS A 239 6.70 8.84 13.17
CA HIS A 239 6.53 10.27 13.40
C HIS A 239 5.84 10.99 12.23
N CYS A 240 5.19 10.26 11.32
CA CYS A 240 4.47 10.83 10.17
C CYS A 240 5.32 11.82 9.36
N THR A 241 6.63 11.58 9.27
CA THR A 241 7.56 12.45 8.56
C THR A 241 7.84 11.85 7.18
N PRO A 242 7.68 12.62 6.08
CA PRO A 242 7.99 12.15 4.74
C PRO A 242 9.42 11.61 4.64
N LEU A 243 9.57 10.42 4.06
CA LEU A 243 10.88 9.83 3.81
C LEU A 243 11.49 10.46 2.56
N ALA A 244 12.76 10.86 2.65
CA ALA A 244 13.53 11.23 1.47
C ALA A 244 13.64 10.02 0.52
N GLN A 245 13.68 10.26 -0.80
CA GLN A 245 13.72 9.19 -1.80
C GLN A 245 14.84 8.15 -1.58
N LYS A 246 15.98 8.59 -1.02
CA LYS A 246 17.10 7.71 -0.67
C LYS A 246 16.72 6.73 0.46
N GLU A 247 15.93 7.18 1.42
CA GLU A 247 15.46 6.35 2.54
C GLU A 247 14.36 5.38 2.10
N ILE A 248 13.52 5.77 1.14
CA ILE A 248 12.55 4.85 0.51
C ILE A 248 13.29 3.69 -0.17
N LYS A 249 14.30 4.00 -1.00
CA LYS A 249 15.13 2.97 -1.64
C LYS A 249 15.88 2.11 -0.61
N ARG A 250 16.34 2.72 0.49
CA ARG A 250 16.98 1.97 1.58
C ARG A 250 16.00 1.00 2.23
N LEU A 251 14.74 1.39 2.44
CA LEU A 251 13.70 0.50 2.95
C LEU A 251 13.51 -0.71 2.02
N GLU A 252 13.37 -0.47 0.72
CA GLU A 252 13.22 -1.53 -0.29
C GLU A 252 14.41 -2.51 -0.26
N ILE A 253 15.65 -1.99 -0.25
CA ILE A 253 16.86 -2.81 -0.16
C ILE A 253 16.89 -3.59 1.15
N ARG A 254 16.57 -2.98 2.29
CA ARG A 254 16.60 -3.68 3.59
C ARG A 254 15.51 -4.73 3.75
N ILE A 255 14.39 -4.58 3.07
CA ILE A 255 13.36 -5.62 2.97
C ILE A 255 13.91 -6.80 2.16
N ASP A 256 14.48 -6.54 0.98
CA ASP A 256 15.08 -7.58 0.14
C ASP A 256 16.22 -8.30 0.87
N ASP A 257 17.14 -7.55 1.50
CA ASP A 257 18.20 -8.06 2.35
C ASP A 257 17.61 -8.97 3.44
N TRP A 258 16.57 -8.53 4.17
CA TRP A 258 15.96 -9.33 5.24
C TRP A 258 15.51 -10.70 4.74
N PHE A 259 14.78 -10.75 3.63
CA PHE A 259 14.32 -12.01 3.06
C PHE A 259 15.48 -12.84 2.51
N GLY A 260 16.52 -12.21 1.96
CA GLY A 260 17.76 -12.86 1.55
C GLY A 260 18.63 -13.38 2.71
N LEU A 261 18.31 -13.02 3.97
CA LEU A 261 18.94 -13.62 5.15
C LEU A 261 18.25 -14.91 5.58
N LEU A 262 16.99 -15.15 5.21
CA LEU A 262 16.20 -16.28 5.67
C LEU A 262 16.53 -17.56 4.86
N LYS A 263 16.50 -18.71 5.53
CA LYS A 263 16.60 -20.04 4.91
C LYS A 263 15.25 -20.56 4.42
#